data_AF-A0A142B874-F1
#
_entry.id   AF-A0A142B874-F1
#
_cell.length_a   1.000
_cell.length_b   1.000
_cell.length_c   1.000
_cell.angle_alpha   90.00
_cell.angle_beta   90.00
_cell.angle_gamma   90.00
#
_symmetry.space_group_name_H-M   'P 1'
#
loop_
_entity.id
_entity.type
_entity.pdbx_description
1 polymer ?
#
loop_
_entity_poly.entity_id
_entity_poly.type
_entity_poly.pdbx_seq_one_letter_code
_entity_poly.pdbx_strand_id
1 'polypeptide(L)'
;MEKKVQGSWLIHHTHKLQNVTSQGSYEKTYLAGKAGILLSAISGTNEVVVPVEKLNTLARAANINQTFELPKLLEVLEGRELIDNTEHGVGVLGVTTTSALSHTSDIFDSLDPENTEKSVIEIAEKASLTPVSDKTLGEEISDTFRLSGEQVKYVLHDAEQIGFVDTEVLGKSEKLFFNGNLFRRESSRKIKAVLDSLSAQEQTLLGELMLTPL
;
A
#
# COMPACT_ATOMS: atom_id res chain seq x y z
N MET A 1 -6.01 -10.61 3.69
CA MET A 1 -6.26 -9.18 3.90
C MET A 1 -7.67 -8.83 3.40
N GLU A 2 -8.39 -7.92 4.07
CA GLU A 2 -9.67 -7.40 3.55
C GLU A 2 -9.43 -6.55 2.29
N LYS A 3 -10.32 -6.63 1.28
CA LYS A 3 -10.18 -5.87 0.02
C LYS A 3 -10.02 -4.36 0.23
N LYS A 4 -10.77 -3.75 1.14
CA LYS A 4 -10.66 -2.30 1.37
C LYS A 4 -9.29 -1.89 1.94
N VAL A 5 -8.70 -2.76 2.76
CA VAL A 5 -7.37 -2.55 3.33
C VAL A 5 -6.31 -2.65 2.23
N GLN A 6 -6.37 -3.70 1.41
CA GLN A 6 -5.47 -3.85 0.26
C GLN A 6 -5.61 -2.68 -0.74
N GLY A 7 -6.84 -2.25 -1.05
CA GLY A 7 -7.11 -1.08 -1.89
C GLY A 7 -6.51 0.21 -1.34
N SER A 8 -6.56 0.40 -0.02
CA SER A 8 -5.94 1.54 0.66
C SER A 8 -4.41 1.50 0.55
N TRP A 9 -3.81 0.32 0.70
CA TRP A 9 -2.37 0.14 0.51
C TRP A 9 -1.93 0.36 -0.92
N LEU A 10 -2.71 -0.09 -1.91
CA LEU A 10 -2.46 0.17 -3.33
C LEU A 10 -2.40 1.67 -3.61
N ILE A 11 -3.39 2.45 -3.14
CA ILE A 11 -3.39 3.91 -3.29
C ILE A 11 -2.18 4.54 -2.58
N HIS A 12 -1.90 4.11 -1.35
CA HIS A 12 -0.73 4.59 -0.60
C HIS A 12 0.59 4.34 -1.36
N HIS A 13 0.78 3.13 -1.87
CA HIS A 13 1.97 2.76 -2.64
C HIS A 13 2.05 3.55 -3.95
N THR A 14 0.93 3.75 -4.66
CA THR A 14 0.90 4.60 -5.86
C THR A 14 1.32 6.04 -5.55
N HIS A 15 0.95 6.61 -4.40
CA HIS A 15 1.45 7.94 -4.02
C HIS A 15 2.97 7.98 -3.81
N LYS A 16 3.56 6.92 -3.25
CA LYS A 16 5.01 6.80 -3.12
C LYS A 16 5.69 6.59 -4.47
N LEU A 17 5.14 5.72 -5.30
CA LEU A 17 5.64 5.39 -6.64
C LEU A 17 5.59 6.57 -7.62
N GLN A 18 4.77 7.59 -7.37
CA GLN A 18 4.79 8.82 -8.17
C GLN A 18 6.04 9.68 -7.95
N ASN A 19 6.79 9.45 -6.86
CA ASN A 19 8.00 10.19 -6.56
C ASN A 19 9.29 9.47 -6.99
N VAL A 20 9.17 8.26 -7.57
CA VAL A 20 10.32 7.51 -8.09
C VAL A 20 10.43 7.65 -9.60
N THR A 21 11.65 7.58 -10.12
CA THR A 21 11.93 7.75 -11.55
C THR A 21 11.34 6.64 -12.42
N SER A 22 11.22 5.42 -11.89
CA SER A 22 10.65 4.26 -12.58
C SER A 22 9.90 3.38 -11.58
N GLN A 23 8.75 2.88 -12.00
CA GLN A 23 7.89 2.01 -11.20
C GLN A 23 8.44 0.57 -11.14
N GLY A 24 9.39 0.21 -12.02
CA GLY A 24 10.12 -1.06 -11.98
C GLY A 24 9.18 -2.26 -11.87
N SER A 25 9.37 -3.07 -10.83
CA SER A 25 8.56 -4.27 -10.60
C SER A 25 7.12 -4.00 -10.10
N TYR A 26 6.71 -2.74 -9.97
CA TYR A 26 5.44 -2.33 -9.34
C TYR A 26 4.45 -1.66 -10.31
N GLU A 27 4.53 -1.99 -11.60
CA GLU A 27 3.66 -1.40 -12.64
C GLU A 27 2.17 -1.69 -12.42
N LYS A 28 1.82 -2.90 -11.96
CA LYS A 28 0.41 -3.29 -11.75
C LYS A 28 -0.16 -2.63 -10.50
N THR A 29 0.67 -2.50 -9.45
CA THR A 29 0.40 -1.69 -8.26
C THR A 29 0.12 -0.24 -8.66
N TYR A 30 0.98 0.33 -9.49
CA TYR A 30 0.85 1.70 -9.97
C TYR A 30 -0.42 1.89 -10.81
N LEU A 31 -0.67 1.00 -11.77
CA LEU A 31 -1.86 1.05 -12.64
C LEU A 31 -3.16 0.93 -11.83
N ALA A 32 -3.25 -0.08 -10.97
CA ALA A 32 -4.43 -0.32 -10.15
C ALA A 32 -4.71 0.86 -9.21
N GLY A 33 -3.69 1.37 -8.50
CA GLY A 33 -3.89 2.50 -7.61
C GLY A 33 -4.17 3.82 -8.33
N LYS A 34 -3.61 4.07 -9.52
CA LYS A 34 -4.00 5.22 -10.36
C LYS A 34 -5.46 5.13 -10.80
N ALA A 35 -5.92 3.94 -11.21
CA ALA A 35 -7.32 3.70 -11.54
C ALA A 35 -8.23 3.92 -10.33
N GLY A 36 -7.81 3.44 -9.15
CA GLY A 36 -8.51 3.64 -7.88
C GLY A 36 -8.62 5.11 -7.44
N ILE A 37 -7.54 5.87 -7.58
CA ILE A 37 -7.52 7.32 -7.30
C ILE A 37 -8.47 8.06 -8.24
N LEU A 38 -8.41 7.76 -9.55
CA LEU A 38 -9.31 8.37 -10.54
C LEU A 38 -10.78 8.03 -10.23
N LEU A 39 -11.07 6.76 -9.99
CA LEU A 39 -12.41 6.27 -9.67
C LEU A 39 -12.96 6.93 -8.41
N SER A 40 -12.14 7.08 -7.37
CA SER A 40 -12.51 7.78 -6.14
C SER A 40 -12.82 9.26 -6.39
N ALA A 41 -12.03 9.92 -7.26
CA ALA A 41 -12.23 11.33 -7.59
C ALA A 41 -13.53 11.58 -8.38
N ILE A 42 -13.84 10.73 -9.37
CA ILE A 42 -15.04 10.88 -10.20
C ILE A 42 -16.32 10.42 -9.47
N SER A 43 -16.24 9.37 -8.64
CA SER A 43 -17.37 8.91 -7.81
C SER A 43 -17.70 9.85 -6.65
N GLY A 44 -16.76 10.69 -6.24
CA GLY A 44 -16.99 11.76 -5.27
C GLY A 44 -17.78 12.95 -5.81
N THR A 45 -18.13 12.97 -7.10
CA THR A 45 -18.94 14.03 -7.68
C THR A 45 -20.43 13.77 -7.48
N ASN A 46 -21.23 14.84 -7.33
CA ASN A 46 -22.70 14.74 -7.29
C ASN A 46 -23.34 14.66 -8.68
N GLU A 47 -22.54 14.35 -9.72
CA GLU A 47 -22.98 14.33 -11.12
C GLU A 47 -23.10 12.89 -11.59
N VAL A 48 -24.19 12.59 -12.30
CA VAL A 48 -24.42 11.26 -12.90
C VAL A 48 -23.40 11.00 -14.02
N VAL A 49 -23.08 12.04 -14.78
CA VAL A 49 -22.05 12.04 -15.83
C VAL A 49 -21.09 13.17 -15.52
N VAL A 50 -19.81 12.84 -15.34
CA VAL A 50 -18.73 13.80 -15.10
C VAL A 50 -18.30 14.39 -16.45
N PRO A 51 -18.50 15.70 -16.70
CA PRO A 51 -18.12 16.33 -17.96
C PRO A 51 -16.61 16.23 -18.24
N VAL A 52 -16.22 16.23 -19.51
CA VAL A 52 -14.82 16.09 -19.94
C VAL A 52 -13.89 17.12 -19.27
N GLU A 53 -14.32 18.38 -19.14
CA GLU A 53 -13.53 19.44 -18.51
C GLU A 53 -13.26 19.16 -17.04
N LYS A 54 -14.27 18.62 -16.35
CA LYS A 54 -14.18 18.26 -14.93
C LYS A 54 -13.36 16.98 -14.74
N LEU A 55 -13.55 15.98 -15.59
CA LEU A 55 -12.73 14.76 -15.62
C LEU A 55 -11.25 15.11 -15.77
N ASN A 56 -10.92 15.98 -16.73
CA ASN A 56 -9.55 16.44 -16.94
C ASN A 56 -8.99 17.19 -15.72
N THR A 57 -9.83 17.99 -15.05
CA THR A 57 -9.43 18.69 -13.82
C THR A 57 -9.16 17.72 -12.67
N LEU A 58 -10.02 16.72 -12.47
CA LEU A 58 -9.84 15.68 -11.45
C LEU A 58 -8.61 14.82 -11.74
N ALA A 59 -8.39 14.40 -12.98
CA ALA A 59 -7.21 13.67 -13.40
C ALA A 59 -5.92 14.46 -13.10
N ARG A 60 -5.90 15.77 -13.42
CA ARG A 60 -4.76 16.64 -13.12
C ARG A 60 -4.51 16.76 -11.62
N ALA A 61 -5.56 16.91 -10.81
CA ALA A 61 -5.45 16.97 -9.36
C ALA A 61 -4.92 15.66 -8.76
N ALA A 62 -5.22 14.52 -9.39
CA ALA A 62 -4.70 13.19 -9.08
C ALA A 62 -3.29 12.93 -9.65
N ASN A 63 -2.65 13.95 -10.23
CA ASN A 63 -1.34 13.85 -10.89
C ASN A 63 -1.31 12.77 -11.99
N ILE A 64 -2.42 12.64 -12.73
CA ILE A 64 -2.56 11.73 -13.88
C ILE A 64 -2.30 12.52 -15.16
N ASN A 65 -1.42 12.01 -16.02
CA ASN A 65 -1.17 12.52 -17.34
C ASN A 65 -2.38 12.28 -18.25
N GLN A 66 -2.99 13.36 -18.72
CA GLN A 66 -4.21 13.30 -19.54
C GLN A 66 -4.00 12.67 -20.92
N THR A 67 -2.79 12.73 -21.47
CA THR A 67 -2.47 12.24 -22.81
C THR A 67 -2.12 10.76 -22.81
N PHE A 68 -1.31 10.31 -21.84
CA PHE A 68 -0.72 8.98 -21.84
C PHE A 68 -1.34 8.03 -20.81
N GLU A 69 -1.76 8.53 -19.65
CA GLU A 69 -2.29 7.68 -18.57
C GLU A 69 -3.82 7.63 -18.59
N LEU A 70 -4.48 8.79 -18.67
CA LEU A 70 -5.94 8.88 -18.55
C LEU A 70 -6.71 7.95 -19.51
N PRO A 71 -6.39 7.87 -20.82
CA PRO A 71 -7.11 6.97 -21.73
C PRO A 71 -7.02 5.50 -21.29
N LYS A 72 -5.84 5.06 -20.82
CA LYS A 72 -5.65 3.69 -20.35
C LYS A 72 -6.40 3.42 -19.05
N LEU A 73 -6.45 4.40 -18.14
CA LEU A 73 -7.20 4.28 -16.89
C LEU A 73 -8.70 4.18 -17.16
N LEU A 74 -9.23 4.95 -18.11
CA LEU A 74 -10.63 4.85 -18.51
C LEU A 74 -10.93 3.48 -19.12
N GLU A 75 -10.07 2.96 -20.00
CA GLU A 75 -10.20 1.60 -20.57
C GLU A 75 -10.25 0.52 -19.46
N VAL A 76 -9.38 0.62 -18.46
CA VAL A 76 -9.33 -0.33 -17.33
C VAL A 76 -10.61 -0.27 -16.49
N LEU A 77 -11.13 0.94 -16.23
CA LEU A 77 -12.36 1.13 -15.45
C LEU A 77 -13.62 0.70 -16.22
N GLU A 78 -13.67 0.99 -17.53
CA GLU A 78 -14.77 0.62 -18.42
C GLU A 78 -14.83 -0.88 -18.64
N GLY A 79 -13.68 -1.53 -18.86
CA GLY A 79 -13.60 -3.00 -19.00
C GLY A 79 -14.07 -3.79 -17.77
N ARG A 80 -14.37 -3.10 -16.67
CA ARG A 80 -14.90 -3.65 -15.42
C ARG A 80 -16.28 -3.12 -15.05
N GLU A 81 -16.92 -2.42 -15.98
CA GLU A 81 -18.27 -1.88 -15.81
C GLU A 81 -18.37 -0.93 -14.60
N LEU A 82 -17.27 -0.23 -14.26
CA LEU A 82 -17.24 0.78 -13.19
C LEU A 82 -17.59 2.17 -13.72
N ILE A 83 -17.39 2.37 -15.02
CA ILE A 83 -17.73 3.59 -15.74
C ILE A 83 -18.32 3.26 -17.10
N ASP A 84 -18.99 4.25 -17.68
CA ASP A 84 -19.45 4.24 -19.07
C ASP A 84 -18.95 5.52 -19.79
N ASN A 85 -18.28 5.35 -20.94
CA ASN A 85 -17.80 6.46 -21.73
C ASN A 85 -18.93 7.02 -22.61
N THR A 86 -19.19 8.31 -22.48
CA THR A 86 -20.19 9.02 -23.28
C THR A 86 -19.54 10.07 -24.18
N GLU A 87 -20.27 10.58 -25.17
CA GLU A 87 -19.80 11.68 -26.03
C GLU A 87 -19.42 12.94 -25.23
N HIS A 88 -19.97 13.12 -24.03
CA HIS A 88 -19.84 14.35 -23.24
C HIS A 88 -19.11 14.17 -21.91
N GLY A 89 -18.60 12.98 -21.60
CA GLY A 89 -17.97 12.70 -20.32
C GLY A 89 -18.06 11.24 -19.90
N VAL A 90 -17.96 10.99 -18.60
CA VAL A 90 -17.92 9.63 -18.03
C VAL A 90 -19.03 9.45 -17.00
N GLY A 91 -19.89 8.46 -17.21
CA GLY A 91 -20.89 8.02 -16.23
C GLY A 91 -20.27 7.08 -15.21
N VAL A 92 -20.54 7.29 -13.91
CA VAL A 92 -20.02 6.42 -12.84
C VAL A 92 -21.10 5.40 -12.45
N LEU A 93 -20.77 4.11 -12.48
CA LEU A 93 -21.74 3.03 -12.37
C LEU A 93 -21.76 2.43 -10.96
N GLY A 94 -22.65 2.95 -10.10
CA GLY A 94 -22.91 2.35 -8.78
C GLY A 94 -21.72 2.36 -7.81
N VAL A 95 -20.71 3.19 -8.07
CA VAL A 95 -19.51 3.29 -7.24
C VAL A 95 -19.66 4.41 -6.21
N THR A 96 -19.36 4.08 -4.96
CA THR A 96 -19.16 5.05 -3.88
C THR A 96 -17.67 5.24 -3.63
N THR A 97 -17.29 6.34 -2.98
CA THR A 97 -15.91 6.56 -2.53
C THR A 97 -15.38 5.40 -1.68
N THR A 98 -16.25 4.72 -0.93
CA THR A 98 -15.86 3.55 -0.11
C THR A 98 -15.72 2.27 -0.92
N SER A 99 -16.60 2.03 -1.91
CA SER A 99 -16.48 0.83 -2.77
C SER A 99 -15.34 0.95 -3.77
N ALA A 100 -14.90 2.17 -4.11
CA ALA A 100 -13.72 2.41 -4.95
C ALA A 100 -12.46 1.71 -4.43
N LEU A 101 -12.26 1.63 -3.10
CA LEU A 101 -11.15 0.89 -2.50
C LEU A 101 -11.23 -0.62 -2.82
N SER A 102 -12.41 -1.23 -2.67
CA SER A 102 -12.59 -2.64 -3.00
C SER A 102 -12.38 -2.90 -4.50
N HIS A 103 -12.89 -2.00 -5.36
CA HIS A 103 -12.64 -2.09 -6.80
C HIS A 103 -11.18 -1.88 -7.16
N THR A 104 -10.41 -1.11 -6.39
CA THR A 104 -8.96 -0.94 -6.58
C THR A 104 -8.21 -2.24 -6.30
N SER A 105 -8.64 -3.03 -5.32
CA SER A 105 -8.13 -4.38 -5.10
C SER A 105 -8.49 -5.33 -6.23
N ASP A 106 -9.78 -5.32 -6.64
CA ASP A 106 -10.22 -6.15 -7.76
C ASP A 106 -9.40 -5.81 -9.01
N ILE A 107 -9.26 -4.51 -9.29
CA ILE A 107 -8.13 -3.83 -9.92
C ILE A 107 -6.86 -4.65 -10.12
N PHE A 108 -6.06 -4.56 -9.08
CA PHE A 108 -4.79 -5.19 -8.94
C PHE A 108 -4.86 -6.70 -9.18
N ASP A 109 -5.81 -7.41 -8.56
CA ASP A 109 -5.90 -8.86 -8.64
C ASP A 109 -6.11 -9.36 -10.08
N SER A 110 -6.91 -8.66 -10.90
CA SER A 110 -7.09 -9.06 -12.31
C SER A 110 -5.92 -8.74 -13.22
N LEU A 111 -4.98 -7.89 -12.79
CA LEU A 111 -3.75 -7.65 -13.53
C LEU A 111 -2.74 -8.80 -13.35
N ASP A 112 -3.11 -9.82 -12.57
CA ASP A 112 -2.29 -10.97 -12.18
C ASP A 112 -0.93 -10.52 -11.63
N PRO A 113 -0.89 -9.84 -10.47
CA PRO A 113 0.32 -9.22 -9.97
C PRO A 113 1.35 -10.25 -9.55
N GLU A 114 2.62 -9.89 -9.70
CA GLU A 114 3.70 -10.76 -9.27
C GLU A 114 3.74 -10.86 -7.74
N ASN A 115 4.35 -11.94 -7.25
CA ASN A 115 4.50 -12.15 -5.81
C ASN A 115 5.36 -11.07 -5.14
N THR A 116 6.22 -10.38 -5.90
CA THR A 116 6.98 -9.19 -5.47
C THR A 116 6.07 -8.00 -5.19
N GLU A 117 5.06 -7.75 -6.01
CA GLU A 117 4.08 -6.67 -5.79
C GLU A 117 3.13 -7.00 -4.63
N LYS A 118 2.67 -8.25 -4.56
CA LYS A 118 1.80 -8.69 -3.47
C LYS A 118 2.52 -8.62 -2.11
N SER A 119 3.80 -8.96 -2.09
CA SER A 119 4.56 -9.01 -0.83
C SER A 119 4.81 -7.64 -0.21
N VAL A 120 5.02 -6.58 -1.00
CA VAL A 120 5.22 -5.23 -0.44
C VAL A 120 3.96 -4.67 0.22
N ILE A 121 2.78 -5.04 -0.28
CA ILE A 121 1.49 -4.70 0.35
C ILE A 121 1.36 -5.42 1.71
N GLU A 122 1.74 -6.70 1.77
CA GLU A 122 1.73 -7.47 3.02
C GLU A 122 2.77 -6.97 4.02
N ILE A 123 3.95 -6.56 3.55
CA ILE A 123 4.98 -5.89 4.37
C ILE A 123 4.39 -4.64 5.03
N ALA A 124 3.70 -3.81 4.26
CA ALA A 124 3.09 -2.59 4.78
C ALA A 124 2.00 -2.88 5.81
N GLU A 125 1.14 -3.86 5.55
CA GLU A 125 0.12 -4.30 6.50
C GLU A 125 0.74 -4.77 7.82
N LYS A 126 1.70 -5.70 7.77
CA LYS A 126 2.37 -6.23 8.96
C LYS A 126 3.07 -5.13 9.77
N ALA A 127 3.82 -4.27 9.08
CA ALA A 127 4.52 -3.13 9.68
C ALA A 127 3.55 -2.08 10.26
N SER A 128 2.30 -2.04 9.80
CA SER A 128 1.27 -1.15 10.35
C SER A 128 0.63 -1.67 11.64
N LEU A 129 0.62 -2.99 11.85
CA LEU A 129 0.08 -3.60 13.06
C LEU A 129 1.08 -3.54 14.22
N THR A 130 2.36 -3.79 13.94
CA THR A 130 3.43 -3.75 14.93
C THR A 130 4.78 -3.50 14.25
N PRO A 131 5.74 -2.84 14.93
CA PRO A 131 7.13 -2.91 14.51
C PRO A 131 7.60 -4.37 14.42
N VAL A 132 8.24 -4.72 13.32
CA VAL A 132 8.70 -6.08 13.02
C VAL A 132 10.16 -6.07 12.56
N SER A 133 10.94 -7.07 12.98
CA SER A 133 12.34 -7.17 12.55
C SER A 133 12.46 -7.68 11.11
N ASP A 134 13.50 -7.20 10.43
CA ASP A 134 13.86 -7.56 9.06
C ASP A 134 13.99 -9.08 8.85
N LYS A 135 14.54 -9.79 9.85
CA LYS A 135 14.66 -11.25 9.83
C LYS A 135 13.30 -11.94 9.84
N THR A 136 12.47 -11.64 10.84
CA THR A 136 11.14 -12.26 11.00
C THR A 136 10.26 -11.96 9.80
N LEU A 137 10.23 -10.68 9.39
CA LEU A 137 9.46 -10.25 8.24
C LEU A 137 9.97 -10.92 6.95
N GLY A 138 11.29 -11.00 6.77
CA GLY A 138 11.89 -11.63 5.60
C GLY A 138 11.56 -13.12 5.47
N GLU A 139 11.62 -13.87 6.57
CA GLU A 139 11.25 -15.29 6.61
C GLU A 139 9.76 -15.47 6.27
N GLU A 140 8.87 -14.74 6.93
CA GLU A 140 7.42 -14.84 6.68
C GLU A 140 7.05 -14.49 5.23
N ILE A 141 7.65 -13.43 4.68
CA ILE A 141 7.41 -13.00 3.30
C ILE A 141 7.98 -14.00 2.29
N SER A 142 9.16 -14.56 2.56
CA SER A 142 9.76 -15.62 1.74
C SER A 142 8.82 -16.81 1.63
N ASP A 143 8.31 -17.30 2.77
CA ASP A 143 7.47 -18.48 2.84
C ASP A 143 6.09 -18.24 2.20
N THR A 144 5.46 -17.10 2.53
CA THR A 144 4.10 -16.76 2.06
C THR A 144 4.05 -16.59 0.55
N PHE A 145 5.04 -15.88 -0.01
CA PHE A 145 5.07 -15.50 -1.43
C PHE A 145 6.05 -16.34 -2.24
N ARG A 146 6.68 -17.34 -1.63
CA ARG A 146 7.66 -18.25 -2.25
C ARG A 146 8.79 -17.49 -2.96
N LEU A 147 9.29 -16.44 -2.30
CA LEU A 147 10.34 -15.58 -2.83
C LEU A 147 11.72 -16.14 -2.47
N SER A 148 12.66 -16.07 -3.41
CA SER A 148 14.07 -16.40 -3.14
C SER A 148 14.68 -15.42 -2.13
N GLY A 149 15.79 -15.80 -1.49
CA GLY A 149 16.50 -14.90 -0.58
C GLY A 149 16.98 -13.60 -1.23
N GLU A 150 17.22 -13.59 -2.54
CA GLU A 150 17.53 -12.36 -3.28
C GLU A 150 16.28 -11.50 -3.50
N GLN A 151 15.16 -12.12 -3.86
CA GLN A 151 13.89 -11.41 -4.02
C GLN A 151 13.40 -10.80 -2.70
N VAL A 152 13.57 -11.52 -1.57
CA VAL A 152 13.23 -11.00 -0.23
C VAL A 152 14.07 -9.77 0.11
N LYS A 153 15.39 -9.83 -0.12
CA LYS A 153 16.27 -8.68 0.08
C LYS A 153 15.86 -7.50 -0.79
N TYR A 154 15.51 -7.77 -2.04
CA TYR A 154 15.06 -6.77 -3.00
C TYR A 154 13.77 -6.09 -2.54
N VAL A 155 12.71 -6.83 -2.18
CA VAL A 155 11.43 -6.23 -1.76
C VAL A 155 11.53 -5.50 -0.42
N LEU A 156 12.34 -5.98 0.53
CA LEU A 156 12.58 -5.26 1.79
C LEU A 156 13.37 -3.97 1.56
N HIS A 157 14.34 -4.00 0.64
CA HIS A 157 15.09 -2.81 0.25
C HIS A 157 14.18 -1.77 -0.43
N ASP A 158 13.37 -2.19 -1.40
CA ASP A 158 12.45 -1.31 -2.10
C ASP A 158 11.38 -0.73 -1.15
N ALA A 159 10.83 -1.55 -0.24
CA ALA A 159 9.85 -1.08 0.73
C ALA A 159 10.40 0.08 1.58
N GLU A 160 11.68 0.03 1.95
CA GLU A 160 12.39 1.11 2.63
C GLU A 160 12.70 2.30 1.71
N GLN A 161 13.33 2.06 0.55
CA GLN A 161 13.82 3.14 -0.32
C GLN A 161 12.69 3.94 -0.97
N ILE A 162 11.62 3.27 -1.39
CA ILE A 162 10.43 3.90 -1.96
C ILE A 162 9.58 4.55 -0.83
N GLY A 163 9.75 4.08 0.40
CA GLY A 163 9.04 4.59 1.57
C GLY A 163 7.61 4.05 1.67
N PHE A 164 7.39 2.78 1.28
CA PHE A 164 6.15 2.05 1.55
C PHE A 164 5.98 1.81 3.06
N VAL A 165 7.10 1.68 3.77
CA VAL A 165 7.20 1.52 5.22
C VAL A 165 8.38 2.34 5.74
N ASP A 166 8.35 2.67 7.02
CA ASP A 166 9.48 3.29 7.71
C ASP A 166 10.38 2.22 8.29
N THR A 167 11.69 2.53 8.34
CA THR A 167 12.67 1.64 8.94
C THR A 167 13.49 2.35 10.01
N GLU A 168 14.00 1.57 10.95
CA GLU A 168 14.98 2.02 11.93
C GLU A 168 16.02 0.93 12.19
N VAL A 169 17.29 1.32 12.20
CA VAL A 169 18.38 0.42 12.56
C VAL A 169 18.52 0.36 14.08
N LEU A 170 18.33 -0.83 14.65
CA LEU A 170 18.57 -1.14 16.05
C LEU A 170 19.95 -1.80 16.20
N GLY A 171 20.95 -1.03 16.62
CA GLY A 171 22.30 -1.54 16.85
C GLY A 171 23.04 -1.86 15.54
N LYS A 172 23.82 -2.95 15.51
CA LYS A 172 24.76 -3.24 14.41
C LYS A 172 24.18 -4.05 13.25
N SER A 173 23.10 -4.82 13.46
CA SER A 173 22.64 -5.81 12.47
C SER A 173 21.14 -6.09 12.49
N GLU A 174 20.35 -5.31 13.21
CA GLU A 174 18.89 -5.49 13.29
C GLU A 174 18.23 -4.24 12.73
N LYS A 175 17.25 -4.43 11.85
CA LYS A 175 16.43 -3.34 11.31
C LYS A 175 14.97 -3.63 11.63
N LEU A 176 14.27 -2.64 12.17
CA LEU A 176 12.83 -2.69 12.36
C LEU A 176 12.13 -2.01 11.18
N PHE A 177 11.00 -2.57 10.81
CA PHE A 177 10.04 -2.06 9.85
C PHE A 177 8.75 -1.70 10.58
N PHE A 178 8.19 -0.51 10.32
CA PHE A 178 6.97 -0.03 10.98
C PHE A 178 6.26 1.04 10.14
N ASN A 179 5.03 1.38 10.49
CA ASN A 179 4.33 2.55 9.96
C ASN A 179 4.63 3.79 10.83
N GLY A 180 5.35 4.78 10.31
CA GLY A 180 5.74 5.99 11.04
C GLY A 180 4.58 6.90 11.47
N ASN A 181 3.41 6.75 10.85
CA ASN A 181 2.20 7.48 11.28
C ASN A 181 1.59 6.87 12.55
N LEU A 182 1.75 5.56 12.75
CA LEU A 182 1.24 4.83 13.92
C LEU A 182 2.31 4.72 15.02
N PHE A 183 3.55 4.41 14.63
CA PHE A 183 4.69 4.21 15.51
C PHE A 183 5.75 5.28 15.26
N ARG A 184 5.92 6.20 16.21
CA ARG A 184 6.92 7.26 16.08
C ARG A 184 8.32 6.69 16.25
N ARG A 185 9.24 7.04 15.34
CA ARG A 185 10.66 6.59 15.31
C ARG A 185 11.37 6.66 16.67
N GLU A 186 11.24 7.77 17.39
CA GLU A 186 11.88 7.93 18.73
C GLU A 186 11.28 7.04 19.83
N SER A 187 10.09 6.49 19.62
CA SER A 187 9.44 5.61 20.60
C SER A 187 10.06 4.22 20.57
N SER A 188 10.45 3.70 19.41
CA SER A 188 11.03 2.37 19.26
C SER A 188 12.38 2.25 19.99
N ARG A 189 13.27 3.24 19.85
CA ARG A 189 14.50 3.32 20.65
C ARG A 189 14.25 3.43 22.14
N LYS A 190 13.31 4.28 22.55
CA LYS A 190 12.99 4.46 23.97
C LYS A 190 12.40 3.18 24.55
N ILE A 191 11.47 2.53 23.85
CA ILE A 191 10.88 1.25 24.24
C ILE A 191 11.96 0.19 24.35
N LYS A 192 12.85 0.06 23.36
CA LYS A 192 13.99 -0.87 23.44
C LYS A 192 14.91 -0.53 24.61
N ALA A 193 15.27 0.73 24.82
CA ALA A 193 16.09 1.13 25.96
C ALA A 193 15.42 0.81 27.30
N VAL A 194 14.09 0.96 27.41
CA VAL A 194 13.33 0.54 28.60
C VAL A 194 13.37 -0.98 28.74
N LEU A 195 13.07 -1.75 27.69
CA LEU A 195 13.10 -3.22 27.70
C LEU A 195 14.49 -3.77 28.05
N ASP A 196 15.54 -3.17 27.48
CA ASP A 196 16.95 -3.50 27.73
C ASP A 196 17.40 -3.08 29.14
N SER A 197 16.71 -2.10 29.76
CA SER A 197 16.95 -1.70 31.15
C SER A 197 16.27 -2.60 32.18
N LEU A 198 15.35 -3.47 31.76
CA LEU A 198 14.68 -4.40 32.66
C LEU A 198 15.67 -5.44 33.17
N SER A 199 15.60 -5.70 34.47
CA SER A 199 16.29 -6.83 35.10
C SER A 199 15.73 -8.16 34.59
N ALA A 200 16.49 -9.24 34.74
CA ALA A 200 16.05 -10.59 34.36
C ALA A 200 14.72 -10.99 35.01
N GLN A 201 14.46 -10.49 36.23
CA GLN A 201 13.22 -10.74 36.96
C GLN A 201 12.04 -9.96 36.37
N GLU A 202 12.24 -8.69 36.00
CA GLU A 202 11.21 -7.88 35.33
C GLU A 202 10.90 -8.38 33.92
N GLN A 203 11.91 -8.87 33.19
CA GLN A 203 11.69 -9.51 31.88
C GLN A 203 10.86 -10.79 31.99
N THR A 204 11.05 -11.57 33.07
CA THR A 204 10.26 -12.78 33.34
C THR A 204 8.79 -12.41 33.61
N LEU A 205 8.55 -11.44 34.48
CA LEU A 205 7.20 -10.93 34.80
C LEU A 205 6.48 -10.35 33.57
N LEU A 206 7.21 -9.63 32.70
CA LEU A 206 6.65 -9.11 31.46
C LEU A 206 6.28 -10.25 30.50
N GLY A 207 7.12 -11.28 30.39
CA GLY A 207 6.82 -12.48 29.61
C GLY A 207 5.56 -13.21 30.10
N GLU A 208 5.36 -13.31 31.41
CA GLU A 208 4.17 -13.90 32.02
C GLU A 208 2.89 -13.11 31.70
N LEU A 209 2.95 -11.77 31.75
CA LEU A 209 1.82 -10.89 31.42
C LEU A 209 1.40 -10.99 29.93
N MET A 210 2.37 -11.15 29.04
CA MET A 210 2.14 -11.26 27.58
C MET A 210 1.57 -12.63 27.17
N LEU A 211 1.72 -13.66 28.01
CA LEU A 211 1.20 -15.01 27.78
C LEU A 211 -0.22 -15.21 28.33
N THR A 212 -0.73 -14.30 29.15
CA THR A 212 -2.12 -14.29 29.58
C THR A 212 -3.03 -13.68 28.51
N PRO A 213 -3.98 -14.43 27.92
CA PRO A 213 -5.00 -13.83 27.08
C PRO A 213 -5.92 -12.96 27.95
N LEU A 214 -6.25 -11.76 27.46
CA LEU A 214 -7.36 -10.95 27.97
C LEU A 214 -8.70 -11.55 27.57
#